data_AF-A0A3D4QRG5-F1
#
_entry.id   AF-A0A3D4QRG5-F1
#
_cell.length_a   1.000
_cell.length_b   1.000
_cell.length_c   1.000
_cell.angle_alpha   90.00
_cell.angle_beta   90.00
_cell.angle_gamma   90.00
#
_symmetry.space_group_name_H-M   'P 1'
#
loop_
_entity.id
_entity.type
_entity.pdbx_description
1 polymer ?
#
loop_
_entity_poly.entity_id
_entity_poly.type
_entity_poly.pdbx_seq_one_letter_code
_entity_poly.pdbx_strand_id
1 'polypeptide(L)' 'MNGVVITVKDYKEIRQMYLSGVSKRQIARQLQISRNTVDKYCKGCAVP' A
#
# COMPACT_ATOMS: atom_id res chain seq x y z
N MET A 1 1.63 3.02 -18.84
CA MET A 1 1.54 2.56 -17.43
C MET A 1 2.94 2.67 -16.84
N ASN A 2 3.25 3.75 -16.12
CA ASN A 2 4.52 3.86 -15.43
C ASN A 2 4.43 2.99 -14.17
N GLY A 3 5.09 1.83 -14.19
CA GLY A 3 5.08 0.89 -13.08
C GLY A 3 5.72 1.53 -11.86
N VAL A 4 4.92 1.81 -10.83
CA VAL A 4 5.45 2.15 -9.51
C VAL A 4 6.12 0.90 -8.96
N VAL A 5 7.44 0.93 -8.82
CA VAL A 5 8.20 -0.15 -8.15
C VAL A 5 7.87 -0.05 -6.68
N ILE A 6 7.08 -1.01 -6.18
CA ILE A 6 6.76 -1.10 -4.77
C ILE A 6 7.87 -1.88 -4.09
N THR A 7 8.55 -1.24 -3.15
CA THR A 7 9.58 -1.90 -2.36
C THR A 7 8.96 -2.67 -1.20
N VAL A 8 9.70 -3.64 -0.65
CA VAL A 8 9.27 -4.40 0.53
C VAL A 8 9.04 -3.50 1.75
N LYS A 9 9.68 -2.33 1.80
CA LYS A 9 9.45 -1.31 2.85
C LYS A 9 8.06 -0.71 2.74
N ASP A 10 7.67 -0.29 1.54
CA ASP A 10 6.35 0.29 1.27
C ASP A 10 5.22 -0.70 1.62
N TYR A 11 5.42 -2.00 1.32
CA TYR A 11 4.48 -3.04 1.72
C TYR A 11 4.27 -3.09 3.24
N LYS A 12 5.37 -3.13 4.01
CA LYS A 12 5.30 -3.19 5.47
C LYS A 12 4.59 -1.97 6.02
N GLU A 13 4.87 -0.79 5.46
CA GLU A 13 4.28 0.47 5.90
C GLU A 13 2.79 0.55 5.60
N ILE A 14 2.35 0.20 4.37
CA ILE A 14 0.92 0.09 4.02
C ILE A 14 0.20 -0.83 5.00
N ARG A 15 0.77 -2.01 5.28
CA ARG A 15 0.14 -3.00 6.15
C ARG A 15 0.11 -2.55 7.60
N GLN A 16 1.16 -1.92 8.10
CA GLN A 16 1.20 -1.38 9.46
C GLN A 16 0.18 -0.26 9.65
N MET A 17 0.07 0.67 8.69
CA MET A 17 -0.92 1.73 8.71
C MET A 17 -2.35 1.20 8.59
N TYR A 18 -2.57 0.17 7.77
CA TYR A 18 -3.88 -0.46 7.66
C TYR A 18 -4.29 -1.16 8.97
N LEU A 19 -3.34 -1.87 9.62
CA LEU A 19 -3.55 -2.51 10.91
C LEU A 19 -3.78 -1.51 12.05
N SER A 20 -3.20 -0.31 11.97
CA SER A 20 -3.47 0.77 12.93
C SER A 20 -4.81 1.49 12.69
N GLY A 21 -5.60 1.04 11.70
CA GLY A 21 -6.92 1.58 11.40
C GLY A 21 -6.92 2.78 10.45
N VAL A 22 -5.77 3.11 9.83
CA VAL A 22 -5.70 4.18 8.83
C VAL A 22 -6.47 3.76 7.58
N SER A 23 -7.30 4.66 7.06
CA SER A 23 -8.05 4.39 5.85
C SER A 23 -7.13 4.23 4.64
N LYS A 24 -7.47 3.29 3.74
CA LYS A 24 -6.73 3.05 2.49
C LYS A 24 -6.52 4.31 1.64
N ARG A 25 -7.48 5.24 1.69
CA ARG A 25 -7.43 6.51 0.96
C ARG A 25 -6.37 7.45 1.55
N GLN A 26 -6.20 7.44 2.87
CA GLN A 26 -5.19 8.21 3.56
C GLN A 26 -3.79 7.60 3.34
N ILE A 27 -3.68 6.27 3.38
CA ILE A 27 -2.42 5.56 3.05
C ILE A 27 -1.96 5.89 1.63
N ALA A 28 -2.86 5.85 0.64
CA ALA A 28 -2.54 6.20 -0.74
C ALA A 28 -2.02 7.64 -0.88
N ARG A 29 -2.57 8.59 -0.10
CA ARG A 29 -2.12 9.99 -0.10
C ARG A 29 -0.77 10.17 0.58
N GLN A 30 -0.54 9.50 1.71
CA GLN A 30 0.72 9.59 2.46
C GLN A 30 1.88 8.97 1.70
N LEU A 31 1.66 7.82 1.07
CA LEU A 31 2.69 7.09 0.33
C LEU A 31 2.76 7.49 -1.15
N GLN A 32 1.91 8.41 -1.61
CA GLN A 32 1.78 8.85 -3.01
C GLN A 32 1.66 7.68 -4.01
N ILE A 33 1.01 6.60 -3.60
CA ILE A 33 0.77 5.40 -4.42
C ILE A 33 -0.69 5.32 -4.82
N SER A 34 -0.95 4.63 -5.92
CA SER A 34 -2.32 4.42 -6.37
C SER A 34 -3.13 3.64 -5.34
N ARG A 35 -4.42 3.97 -5.21
CA ARG A 35 -5.35 3.22 -4.35
C ARG A 35 -5.38 1.73 -4.72
N ASN A 36 -5.29 1.41 -6.02
CA ASN A 36 -5.25 0.03 -6.50
C ASN A 36 -4.04 -0.73 -5.92
N THR A 37 -2.92 -0.05 -5.78
CA THR A 37 -1.71 -0.61 -5.17
C THR A 37 -1.91 -0.88 -3.69
N VAL A 38 -2.50 0.09 -2.96
CA VAL A 38 -2.87 -0.10 -1.53
C VAL A 38 -3.84 -1.28 -1.35
N ASP A 39 -4.83 -1.41 -2.24
CA ASP A 39 -5.82 -2.51 -2.16
C ASP A 39 -5.20 -3.89 -2.42
N LYS A 40 -4.20 -4.00 -3.31
CA LYS A 40 -3.44 -5.24 -3.52
C LYS A 40 -2.73 -5.67 -2.23
N TYR A 41 -2.03 -4.74 -1.58
CA TYR A 41 -1.20 -5.04 -0.42
C TYR A 41 -1.98 -5.13 0.90
N CYS A 42 -3.13 -4.47 1.03
CA CYS A 42 -3.99 -4.61 2.20
C CYS A 42 -4.60 -6.02 2.33
N LYS A 43 -4.85 -6.70 1.20
CA LYS A 43 -5.45 -8.05 1.20
C LYS A 43 -4.44 -9.16 1.49
N GLY A 44 -3.15 -8.84 1.67
CA GLY A 44 -2.09 -9.81 1.95
C GLY A 44 -1.78 -10.76 0.78
N CYS A 45 -2.28 -10.46 -0.43
CA CYS A 45 -2.12 -11.32 -1.59
C CYS A 45 -1.15 -10.65 -2.57
N ALA A 46 -0.06 -11.35 -2.87
CA ALA A 46 1.09 -10.94 -3.67
C ALA A 46 2.14 -10.10 -2.93
N VAL A 47 3.06 -10.81 -2.28
CA VAL A 47 4.46 -10.37 -2.15
C VAL A 47 5.12 -10.71 -3.50
N PRO A 48 5.71 -9.75 -4.24
CA PRO A 48 6.51 -10.03 -5.42
C PRO A 48 7.85 -10.70 -5.07
#